data_AF-A0A7C7NCK6-F1
#
_entry.id   AF-A0A7C7NCK6-F1
#
_cell.length_a   1.000
_cell.length_b   1.000
_cell.length_c   1.000
_cell.angle_alpha   90.00
_cell.angle_beta   90.00
_cell.angle_gamma   90.00
#
_symmetry.space_group_name_H-M   'P 1'
#
loop_
_entity.id
_entity.type
_entity.pdbx_description
1 polymer ?
#
loop_
_entity_poly.entity_id
_entity_poly.type
_entity_poly.pdbx_seq_one_letter_code
_entity_poly.pdbx_strand_id
1 'polypeptide(L)'
;TPLYDPSWDKLFAAIQDHDLVINQHSGQGSPRYGNSLVGQALWISEVTFYCQAGFRHLLMSGVFERFSKLKYILTESGCAWVAPMLAQLDGIHLGIEFGAIGEMHYEGEWGLKELPSVYAQRNCWYGASFPSKAELDGIDKIGVERVLWGNDYPHNEGTFPYNLESLRLTFNDISEKDRCLLLGENAAELYNFDLEKLRPLANQYGPTPSQLDQPLAREEIPVDATGVIFRNALFNQPSEG
;
A
#
# COMPACT_ATOMS: atom_id res chain seq x y z
N THR A 1 22.82 3.59 -0.39
CA THR A 1 22.60 5.03 -0.16
C THR A 1 21.17 5.25 0.26
N PRO A 2 20.90 5.96 1.36
CA PRO A 2 19.53 6.30 1.77
C PRO A 2 18.80 7.09 0.67
N LEU A 3 17.47 6.98 0.58
CA LEU A 3 16.68 7.65 -0.47
C LEU A 3 16.59 9.18 -0.32
N TYR A 4 17.03 9.74 0.82
CA TYR A 4 17.13 11.18 1.03
C TYR A 4 18.43 11.80 0.48
N ASP A 5 19.38 10.99 0.02
CA ASP A 5 20.67 11.47 -0.47
C ASP A 5 20.51 12.18 -1.84
N PRO A 6 21.07 13.40 -2.02
CA PRO A 6 20.94 14.14 -3.28
C PRO A 6 21.51 13.43 -4.52
N SER A 7 22.34 12.39 -4.36
CA SER A 7 22.80 11.57 -5.49
C SER A 7 21.66 10.90 -6.26
N TRP A 8 20.48 10.74 -5.64
CA TRP A 8 19.27 10.23 -6.30
C TRP A 8 18.51 11.26 -7.13
N ASP A 9 18.76 12.56 -6.96
CA ASP A 9 17.94 13.62 -7.58
C ASP A 9 17.92 13.53 -9.11
N LYS A 10 19.02 13.12 -9.74
CA LYS A 10 19.05 12.89 -11.20
C LYS A 10 18.14 11.74 -11.64
N LEU A 11 18.04 10.69 -10.82
CA LEU A 11 17.14 9.57 -11.09
C LEU A 11 15.68 10.01 -10.90
N PHE A 12 15.38 10.72 -9.80
CA PHE A 12 14.02 11.22 -9.54
C PHE A 12 13.55 12.19 -10.64
N ALA A 13 14.43 13.08 -11.10
CA ALA A 13 14.16 13.94 -12.25
C ALA A 13 13.82 13.12 -13.49
N ALA A 14 14.66 12.14 -13.85
CA ALA A 14 14.42 11.30 -15.02
C ALA A 14 13.11 10.50 -14.94
N ILE A 15 12.81 9.91 -13.78
CA ILE A 15 11.55 9.18 -13.56
C ILE A 15 10.35 10.11 -13.75
N GLN A 16 10.40 11.30 -13.14
CA GLN A 16 9.36 12.31 -13.27
C GLN A 16 9.18 12.80 -14.71
N ASP A 17 10.27 13.12 -15.41
CA ASP A 17 10.25 13.68 -16.76
C ASP A 17 9.70 12.68 -17.80
N HIS A 18 9.75 11.39 -17.48
CA HIS A 18 9.20 10.30 -18.30
C HIS A 18 7.86 9.76 -17.81
N ASP A 19 7.22 10.40 -16.82
CA ASP A 19 5.95 9.97 -16.23
C ASP A 19 5.97 8.51 -15.75
N LEU A 20 7.12 8.08 -15.21
CA LEU A 20 7.31 6.75 -14.66
C LEU A 20 6.93 6.73 -13.17
N VAL A 21 6.57 5.55 -12.68
CA VAL A 21 6.18 5.30 -11.29
C VAL A 21 7.34 4.62 -10.56
N ILE A 22 7.73 5.15 -9.41
CA ILE A 22 8.59 4.41 -8.48
C ILE A 22 7.73 3.35 -7.79
N ASN A 23 7.92 2.09 -8.17
CA ASN A 23 7.31 0.97 -7.47
C ASN A 23 8.32 0.38 -6.49
N GLN A 24 8.00 0.47 -5.20
CA GLN A 24 8.74 -0.20 -4.15
C GLN A 24 7.93 -1.41 -3.68
N HIS A 25 8.55 -2.58 -3.71
CA HIS A 25 7.94 -3.82 -3.22
C HIS A 25 8.28 -4.04 -1.74
N SER A 26 7.41 -4.74 -1.03
CA SER A 26 7.69 -5.25 0.31
C SER A 26 8.89 -6.23 0.30
N GLY A 27 9.38 -6.60 1.48
CA GLY A 27 10.52 -7.51 1.64
C GLY A 27 11.91 -6.87 1.48
N GLN A 28 11.98 -5.63 1.01
CA GLN A 28 13.23 -4.89 0.83
C GLN A 28 13.63 -4.08 2.07
N GLY A 29 14.94 -3.82 2.21
CA GLY A 29 15.49 -2.94 3.25
C GLY A 29 15.74 -3.60 4.61
N SER A 30 15.22 -4.80 4.82
CA SER A 30 15.44 -5.58 6.04
C SER A 30 16.89 -6.05 6.21
N PRO A 31 17.41 -6.11 7.45
CA PRO A 31 18.65 -6.80 7.77
C PRO A 31 18.67 -8.27 7.29
N ARG A 32 19.86 -8.86 7.20
CA ARG A 32 20.01 -10.30 6.92
C ARG A 32 19.82 -11.10 8.22
N TYR A 33 18.61 -11.63 8.45
CA TYR A 33 18.30 -12.45 9.64
C TYR A 33 18.78 -13.92 9.54
N GLY A 34 19.19 -14.37 8.35
CA GLY A 34 19.52 -15.77 8.10
C GLY A 34 18.29 -16.67 8.00
N ASN A 35 18.50 -17.99 7.92
CA ASN A 35 17.45 -18.96 7.57
C ASN A 35 16.86 -19.70 8.78
N SER A 36 17.24 -19.35 10.01
CA SER A 36 16.67 -19.99 11.20
C SER A 36 15.18 -19.64 11.34
N LEU A 37 14.39 -20.51 11.97
CA LEU A 37 12.96 -20.22 12.21
C LEU A 37 12.75 -18.93 13.01
N VAL A 38 13.63 -18.67 13.98
CA VAL A 38 13.62 -17.41 14.75
C VAL A 38 13.95 -16.22 13.84
N GLY A 39 14.96 -16.35 12.98
CA GLY A 39 15.32 -15.30 12.02
C GLY A 39 14.19 -14.98 11.05
N GLN A 40 13.48 -16.00 10.55
CA GLN A 40 12.30 -15.83 9.70
C GLN A 40 11.15 -15.15 10.44
N ALA A 41 10.89 -15.54 11.70
CA ALA A 41 9.85 -14.90 12.52
C ALA A 41 10.17 -13.42 12.81
N LEU A 42 11.43 -13.10 13.13
CA LEU A 42 11.87 -11.72 13.32
C LEU A 42 11.73 -10.92 12.02
N TRP A 43 12.16 -11.49 10.89
CA TRP A 43 12.00 -10.85 9.59
C TRP A 43 10.54 -10.54 9.29
N ILE A 44 9.60 -11.49 9.46
CA ILE A 44 8.16 -11.24 9.27
C ILE A 44 7.65 -10.13 10.20
N SER A 45 8.13 -10.06 11.43
CA SER A 45 7.69 -9.03 12.38
C SER A 45 8.22 -7.62 12.06
N GLU A 46 9.40 -7.52 11.42
CA GLU A 46 10.08 -6.25 11.17
C GLU A 46 9.99 -5.78 9.72
N VAL A 47 9.63 -6.66 8.77
CA VAL A 47 9.56 -6.35 7.34
C VAL A 47 8.67 -5.17 7.05
N THR A 48 7.55 -5.04 7.78
CA THR A 48 6.63 -3.89 7.66
C THR A 48 7.30 -2.58 8.01
N PHE A 49 8.15 -2.54 9.04
CA PHE A 49 8.88 -1.33 9.39
C PHE A 49 9.91 -0.96 8.31
N TYR A 50 10.72 -1.93 7.89
CA TYR A 50 11.79 -1.69 6.92
C TYR A 50 11.27 -1.36 5.53
N CYS A 51 10.18 -2.02 5.08
CA CYS A 51 9.57 -1.69 3.78
C CYS A 51 9.02 -0.26 3.77
N GLN A 52 8.64 0.28 4.91
CA GLN A 52 8.17 1.65 5.01
C GLN A 52 9.29 2.68 5.24
N ALA A 53 10.52 2.25 5.53
CA ALA A 53 11.62 3.18 5.85
C ALA A 53 11.97 4.09 4.66
N GLY A 54 11.97 3.52 3.45
CA GLY A 54 12.18 4.29 2.21
C GLY A 54 11.12 5.37 2.02
N PHE A 55 9.85 5.06 2.30
CA PHE A 55 8.76 6.02 2.21
C PHE A 55 8.94 7.21 3.16
N ARG A 56 9.35 6.95 4.41
CA ARG A 56 9.69 8.01 5.38
C ARG A 56 10.84 8.89 4.88
N HIS A 57 11.88 8.28 4.29
CA HIS A 57 13.00 9.05 3.73
C HIS A 57 12.52 10.03 2.64
N LEU A 58 11.69 9.57 1.70
CA LEU A 58 11.22 10.40 0.58
C LEU A 58 10.35 11.57 1.05
N LEU A 59 9.42 11.31 1.99
CA LEU A 59 8.56 12.35 2.57
C LEU A 59 9.37 13.38 3.37
N MET A 60 10.18 12.93 4.31
CA MET A 60 10.86 13.80 5.28
C MET A 60 12.07 14.55 4.69
N SER A 61 12.52 14.20 3.48
CA SER A 61 13.65 14.86 2.80
C SER A 61 13.24 15.85 1.72
N GLY A 62 11.93 16.04 1.51
CA GLY A 62 11.41 16.99 0.54
C GLY A 62 11.61 16.55 -0.92
N VAL A 63 11.83 15.26 -1.17
CA VAL A 63 11.91 14.73 -2.55
C VAL A 63 10.64 15.09 -3.32
N PHE A 64 9.47 14.89 -2.73
CA PHE A 64 8.20 15.25 -3.36
C PHE A 64 7.95 16.77 -3.44
N GLU A 65 8.67 17.58 -2.67
CA GLU A 65 8.66 19.04 -2.83
C GLU A 65 9.47 19.46 -4.07
N ARG A 66 10.68 18.88 -4.24
CA ARG A 66 11.54 19.13 -5.40
C ARG A 66 11.00 18.53 -6.70
N PHE A 67 10.37 17.35 -6.61
CA PHE A 67 9.84 16.58 -7.72
C PHE A 67 8.33 16.37 -7.55
N SER A 68 7.56 17.45 -7.72
CA SER A 68 6.13 17.49 -7.43
C SER A 68 5.25 16.60 -8.29
N LYS A 69 5.75 16.10 -9.44
CA LYS A 69 5.04 15.16 -10.31
C LYS A 69 5.53 13.71 -10.15
N LEU A 70 6.50 13.45 -9.28
CA LEU A 70 7.01 12.10 -9.04
C LEU A 70 5.90 11.23 -8.45
N LYS A 71 5.67 10.05 -9.04
CA LYS A 71 4.68 9.08 -8.57
C LYS A 71 5.37 7.96 -7.82
N TYR A 72 4.84 7.60 -6.66
CA TYR A 72 5.38 6.53 -5.83
C TYR A 72 4.28 5.55 -5.41
N ILE A 73 4.58 4.26 -5.41
CA ILE A 73 3.72 3.23 -4.83
C ILE A 73 4.54 2.26 -3.99
N LEU A 74 4.03 1.93 -2.80
CA LEU A 74 4.51 0.81 -1.98
C LEU A 74 3.53 -0.35 -2.09
N THR A 75 3.95 -1.47 -2.66
CA THR A 75 3.11 -2.65 -2.93
C THR A 75 3.44 -3.81 -1.98
N GLU A 76 2.46 -4.70 -1.78
CA GLU A 76 2.54 -5.87 -0.88
C GLU A 76 2.82 -5.47 0.58
N SER A 77 2.42 -4.26 0.97
CA SER A 77 2.60 -3.73 2.34
C SER A 77 1.30 -3.54 3.11
N GLY A 78 0.16 -3.83 2.47
CA GLY A 78 -1.14 -3.36 2.93
C GLY A 78 -1.25 -1.83 2.94
N CYS A 79 -2.36 -1.31 3.46
CA CYS A 79 -2.61 0.14 3.55
C CYS A 79 -2.92 0.66 4.97
N ALA A 80 -3.31 -0.18 5.93
CA ALA A 80 -3.75 0.27 7.26
C ALA A 80 -2.71 1.08 8.06
N TRP A 81 -1.42 0.92 7.76
CA TRP A 81 -0.32 1.64 8.41
C TRP A 81 -0.19 3.10 7.94
N VAL A 82 -0.79 3.48 6.81
CA VAL A 82 -0.55 4.77 6.14
C VAL A 82 -1.00 5.92 7.01
N ALA A 83 -2.27 5.94 7.41
CA ALA A 83 -2.84 7.02 8.21
C ALA A 83 -2.08 7.27 9.53
N PRO A 84 -1.80 6.25 10.39
CA PRO A 84 -1.04 6.49 11.62
C PRO A 84 0.42 6.91 11.36
N MET A 85 1.05 6.43 10.28
CA MET A 85 2.40 6.89 9.93
C MET A 85 2.41 8.35 9.48
N LEU A 86 1.50 8.76 8.60
CA LEU A 86 1.44 10.16 8.16
C LEU A 86 1.16 11.10 9.33
N ALA A 87 0.26 10.74 10.23
CA ALA A 87 0.02 11.50 11.46
C ALA A 87 1.29 11.61 12.34
N GLN A 88 2.09 10.54 12.44
CA GLN A 88 3.37 10.57 13.13
C GLN A 88 4.35 11.55 12.44
N LEU A 89 4.50 11.48 11.12
CA LEU A 89 5.43 12.33 10.38
C LEU A 89 5.01 13.81 10.42
N ASP A 90 3.71 14.10 10.32
CA ASP A 90 3.17 15.45 10.49
C ASP A 90 3.46 15.98 11.90
N GLY A 91 3.29 15.15 12.93
CA GLY A 91 3.65 15.50 14.31
C GLY A 91 5.13 15.80 14.49
N ILE A 92 6.01 15.04 13.83
CA ILE A 92 7.46 15.31 13.81
C ILE A 92 7.74 16.64 13.11
N HIS A 93 7.15 16.85 11.93
CA HIS A 93 7.30 18.09 11.17
C HIS A 93 6.90 19.33 11.98
N LEU A 94 5.69 19.33 12.56
CA LEU A 94 5.20 20.41 13.40
C LEU A 94 6.04 20.58 14.68
N GLY A 95 6.45 19.48 15.29
CA GLY A 95 7.31 19.53 16.48
C GLY A 95 8.69 20.15 16.19
N ILE A 96 9.20 19.99 14.98
CA ILE A 96 10.43 20.65 14.52
C ILE A 96 10.17 22.12 14.23
N GLU A 97 9.11 22.44 13.49
CA GLU A 97 8.71 23.82 13.17
C GLU A 97 8.51 24.67 14.44
N PHE A 98 7.92 24.10 15.49
CA PHE A 98 7.70 24.77 16.77
C PHE A 98 8.88 24.66 17.75
N GLY A 99 9.99 24.01 17.38
CA GLY A 99 11.15 23.83 18.26
C GLY A 99 10.88 22.97 19.50
N ALA A 100 9.86 22.12 19.45
CA ALA A 100 9.41 21.26 20.55
C ALA A 100 10.09 19.88 20.59
N ILE A 101 10.87 19.53 19.57
CA ILE A 101 11.65 18.27 19.49
C ILE A 101 13.14 18.62 19.68
N GLY A 102 13.62 18.45 20.92
CA GLY A 102 14.71 19.22 21.51
C GLY A 102 16.12 18.62 21.58
N GLU A 103 16.54 17.76 20.65
CA GLU A 103 17.96 17.31 20.58
C GLU A 103 18.60 17.47 19.20
N MET A 104 17.86 17.96 18.21
CA MET A 104 18.41 18.23 16.88
C MET A 104 18.81 19.69 16.77
N HIS A 105 20.12 19.96 16.67
CA HIS A 105 20.64 21.26 16.28
C HIS A 105 20.35 21.47 14.78
N TYR A 106 19.19 22.03 14.44
CA TYR A 106 18.88 22.45 13.07
C TYR A 106 19.67 23.73 12.74
N GLU A 107 20.99 23.63 12.63
CA GLU A 107 21.80 24.64 11.93
C GLU A 107 21.55 24.48 10.42
N GLY A 108 20.36 24.86 9.95
CA GLY A 108 19.98 24.78 8.52
C GLY A 108 18.47 24.72 8.27
N GLU A 109 18.06 25.06 7.04
CA GLU A 109 16.69 24.96 6.55
C GLU A 109 16.35 23.51 6.19
N TRP A 110 16.08 22.66 7.19
CA TRP A 110 15.43 21.36 6.94
C TRP A 110 13.95 21.53 6.53
N GLY A 111 13.37 22.70 6.82
CA GLY A 111 11.93 22.98 6.77
C GLY A 111 11.27 22.63 5.44
N LEU A 112 10.59 21.48 5.40
CA LEU A 112 9.53 21.22 4.43
C LEU A 112 8.51 22.37 4.49
N LYS A 113 7.96 22.78 3.35
CA LYS A 113 6.95 23.85 3.34
C LYS A 113 5.54 23.38 3.72
N GLU A 114 5.26 22.11 3.49
CA GLU A 114 3.97 21.48 3.72
C GLU A 114 4.14 20.24 4.59
N LEU A 115 3.04 19.80 5.20
CA LEU A 115 3.00 18.56 5.95
C LEU A 115 3.37 17.35 5.06
N PRO A 116 4.12 16.36 5.59
CA PRO A 116 4.33 15.08 4.92
C PRO A 116 3.05 14.45 4.35
N SER A 117 1.93 14.54 5.06
CA SER A 117 0.63 14.05 4.57
C SER A 117 0.15 14.73 3.27
N VAL A 118 0.42 16.03 3.08
CA VAL A 118 0.08 16.76 1.85
C VAL A 118 0.88 16.23 0.67
N TYR A 119 2.17 15.95 0.87
CA TYR A 119 3.01 15.32 -0.14
C TYR A 119 2.56 13.89 -0.45
N ALA A 120 2.22 13.11 0.57
CA ALA A 120 1.70 11.76 0.39
C ALA A 120 0.41 11.74 -0.44
N GLN A 121 -0.56 12.60 -0.09
CA GLN A 121 -1.83 12.72 -0.82
C GLN A 121 -1.64 13.09 -2.30
N ARG A 122 -0.62 13.89 -2.61
CA ARG A 122 -0.32 14.31 -3.99
C ARG A 122 0.43 13.26 -4.80
N ASN A 123 1.40 12.58 -4.18
CA ASN A 123 2.44 11.85 -4.91
C ASN A 123 2.41 10.33 -4.72
N CYS A 124 1.60 9.80 -3.79
CA CYS A 124 1.76 8.43 -3.30
C CYS A 124 0.49 7.58 -3.38
N TRP A 125 0.70 6.30 -3.71
CA TRP A 125 -0.30 5.24 -3.76
C TRP A 125 0.15 4.04 -2.92
N TYR A 126 -0.78 3.14 -2.60
CA TYR A 126 -0.57 2.03 -1.67
C TYR A 126 -1.15 0.74 -2.25
N GLY A 127 -0.31 -0.26 -2.45
CA GLY A 127 -0.71 -1.58 -2.91
C GLY A 127 -1.17 -2.46 -1.74
N ALA A 128 -2.49 -2.58 -1.59
CA ALA A 128 -3.14 -3.52 -0.70
C ALA A 128 -3.23 -4.88 -1.39
N SER A 129 -2.18 -5.69 -1.26
CA SER A 129 -2.19 -7.07 -1.75
C SER A 129 -3.06 -7.92 -0.83
N PHE A 130 -4.06 -8.63 -1.39
CA PHE A 130 -4.92 -9.57 -0.66
C PHE A 130 -5.47 -9.05 0.71
N PRO A 131 -6.01 -7.82 0.77
CA PRO A 131 -6.33 -7.17 2.03
C PRO A 131 -7.43 -7.90 2.79
N SER A 132 -7.36 -7.86 4.12
CA SER A 132 -8.49 -8.25 4.98
C SER A 132 -9.49 -7.09 5.10
N LYS A 133 -10.73 -7.38 5.54
CA LYS A 133 -11.70 -6.31 5.89
C LYS A 133 -11.16 -5.31 6.90
N ALA A 134 -10.45 -5.80 7.91
CA ALA A 134 -9.84 -4.96 8.93
C ALA A 134 -8.74 -4.04 8.38
N GLU A 135 -8.07 -4.44 7.30
CA GLU A 135 -7.05 -3.61 6.66
C GLU A 135 -7.66 -2.46 5.84
N LEU A 136 -8.84 -2.68 5.26
CA LEU A 136 -9.58 -1.66 4.53
C LEU A 136 -10.47 -0.79 5.45
N ASP A 137 -10.56 -1.12 6.75
CA ASP A 137 -11.29 -0.31 7.70
C ASP A 137 -10.65 1.08 7.85
N GLY A 138 -11.45 2.13 7.71
CA GLY A 138 -10.96 3.51 7.73
C GLY A 138 -10.14 3.93 6.51
N ILE A 139 -10.24 3.21 5.38
CA ILE A 139 -9.59 3.57 4.11
C ILE A 139 -9.86 5.01 3.66
N ASP A 140 -10.99 5.60 4.05
CA ASP A 140 -11.33 7.01 3.79
C ASP A 140 -10.30 7.99 4.38
N LYS A 141 -9.59 7.61 5.45
CA LYS A 141 -8.51 8.42 6.03
C LYS A 141 -7.25 8.44 5.17
N ILE A 142 -7.11 7.46 4.29
CA ILE A 142 -6.01 7.34 3.32
C ILE A 142 -6.42 7.99 1.99
N GLY A 143 -7.70 7.89 1.64
CA GLY A 143 -8.23 8.19 0.31
C GLY A 143 -8.33 6.90 -0.50
N VAL A 144 -9.56 6.47 -0.77
CA VAL A 144 -9.83 5.25 -1.56
C VAL A 144 -9.19 5.32 -2.94
N GLU A 145 -9.04 6.52 -3.51
CA GLU A 145 -8.39 6.82 -4.79
C GLU A 145 -6.86 6.60 -4.79
N ARG A 146 -6.26 6.34 -3.62
CA ARG A 146 -4.83 6.08 -3.45
C ARG A 146 -4.49 4.63 -3.20
N VAL A 147 -5.48 3.74 -3.07
CA VAL A 147 -5.26 2.33 -2.75
C VAL A 147 -5.51 1.44 -3.95
N LEU A 148 -4.60 0.52 -4.24
CA LEU A 148 -4.70 -0.43 -5.34
C LEU A 148 -4.75 -1.84 -4.79
N TRP A 149 -5.68 -2.66 -5.26
CA TRP A 149 -5.69 -4.08 -4.99
C TRP A 149 -4.66 -4.83 -5.85
N GLY A 150 -4.03 -5.86 -5.27
CA GLY A 150 -3.21 -6.83 -5.98
C GLY A 150 -3.43 -8.25 -5.47
N ASN A 151 -3.27 -9.25 -6.35
CA ASN A 151 -3.41 -10.67 -5.97
C ASN A 151 -2.11 -11.34 -5.54
N ASP A 152 -0.97 -10.69 -5.79
CA ASP A 152 0.36 -11.18 -5.48
C ASP A 152 0.71 -12.55 -6.08
N TYR A 153 0.27 -12.80 -7.31
CA TYR A 153 0.68 -14.01 -8.02
C TYR A 153 2.20 -14.03 -8.29
N PRO A 154 2.91 -15.17 -8.08
CA PRO A 154 2.42 -16.51 -7.72
C PRO A 154 2.63 -16.90 -6.25
N HIS A 155 2.69 -15.94 -5.33
CA HIS A 155 3.00 -16.18 -3.94
C HIS A 155 1.93 -17.03 -3.23
N ASN A 156 2.34 -17.75 -2.18
CA ASN A 156 1.46 -18.66 -1.45
C ASN A 156 0.45 -17.90 -0.59
N GLU A 157 0.84 -16.72 -0.11
CA GLU A 157 0.05 -15.76 0.65
C GLU A 157 -1.00 -15.04 -0.22
N GLY A 158 -0.76 -14.96 -1.53
CA GLY A 158 -1.62 -14.36 -2.52
C GLY A 158 -2.97 -15.07 -2.71
N THR A 159 -3.75 -14.58 -3.67
CA THR A 159 -5.15 -15.01 -3.84
C THR A 159 -5.41 -15.85 -5.07
N PHE A 160 -4.44 -15.98 -5.96
CA PHE A 160 -4.57 -16.86 -7.13
C PHE A 160 -4.58 -18.35 -6.72
N PRO A 161 -5.41 -19.22 -7.35
CA PRO A 161 -6.38 -18.94 -8.42
C PRO A 161 -7.74 -18.42 -7.92
N TYR A 162 -7.95 -18.33 -6.62
CA TYR A 162 -9.21 -18.01 -5.94
C TYR A 162 -9.44 -16.50 -5.75
N ASN A 163 -9.14 -15.69 -6.79
CA ASN A 163 -9.25 -14.24 -6.72
C ASN A 163 -10.69 -13.82 -6.40
N LEU A 164 -11.68 -14.45 -7.03
CA LEU A 164 -13.09 -14.08 -6.84
C LEU A 164 -13.55 -14.35 -5.41
N GLU A 165 -13.17 -15.49 -4.85
CA GLU A 165 -13.47 -15.90 -3.48
C GLU A 165 -12.82 -14.92 -2.48
N SER A 166 -11.57 -14.54 -2.70
CA SER A 166 -10.90 -13.53 -1.88
C SER A 166 -11.61 -12.17 -1.95
N LEU A 167 -12.02 -11.73 -3.15
CA LEU A 167 -12.74 -10.48 -3.30
C LEU A 167 -14.10 -10.53 -2.60
N ARG A 168 -14.83 -11.66 -2.68
CA ARG A 168 -16.08 -11.88 -1.96
C ARG A 168 -15.90 -11.90 -0.44
N LEU A 169 -14.74 -12.30 0.08
CA LEU A 169 -14.43 -12.23 1.51
C LEU A 169 -14.24 -10.79 2.00
N THR A 170 -13.57 -9.96 1.21
CA THR A 170 -13.13 -8.62 1.66
C THR A 170 -14.04 -7.48 1.21
N PHE A 171 -14.52 -7.49 -0.03
CA PHE A 171 -15.09 -6.29 -0.66
C PHE A 171 -16.62 -6.24 -0.63
N ASN A 172 -17.31 -7.26 -0.12
CA ASN A 172 -18.79 -7.38 -0.18
C ASN A 172 -19.58 -6.24 0.49
N ASP A 173 -18.96 -5.50 1.39
CA ASP A 173 -19.53 -4.33 2.09
C ASP A 173 -18.99 -2.98 1.57
N ILE A 174 -18.04 -2.99 0.65
CA ILE A 174 -17.52 -1.79 -0.03
C ILE A 174 -18.46 -1.39 -1.16
N SER A 175 -18.70 -0.10 -1.37
CA SER A 175 -19.58 0.39 -2.44
C SER A 175 -19.06 -0.01 -3.82
N GLU A 176 -19.96 -0.22 -4.79
CA GLU A 176 -19.55 -0.57 -6.18
C GLU A 176 -18.57 0.46 -6.75
N LYS A 177 -18.84 1.75 -6.52
CA LYS A 177 -17.96 2.86 -6.92
C LYS A 177 -16.55 2.70 -6.36
N ASP A 178 -16.42 2.42 -5.07
CA ASP A 178 -15.13 2.28 -4.42
C ASP A 178 -14.42 0.99 -4.85
N ARG A 179 -15.16 -0.10 -5.13
CA ARG A 179 -14.58 -1.30 -5.74
C ARG A 179 -14.01 -1.01 -7.12
N CYS A 180 -14.67 -0.19 -7.95
CA CYS A 180 -14.13 0.20 -9.26
C CYS A 180 -12.78 0.93 -9.12
N LEU A 181 -12.68 1.85 -8.16
CA LEU A 181 -11.42 2.54 -7.82
C LEU A 181 -10.33 1.53 -7.41
N LEU A 182 -10.61 0.73 -6.38
CA LEU A 182 -9.65 -0.17 -5.75
C LEU A 182 -9.17 -1.29 -6.70
N LEU A 183 -10.08 -1.84 -7.51
CA LEU A 183 -9.81 -3.02 -8.34
C LEU A 183 -9.32 -2.68 -9.75
N GLY A 184 -9.36 -1.42 -10.17
CA GLY A 184 -8.96 -1.07 -11.53
C GLY A 184 -8.63 0.40 -11.80
N GLU A 185 -9.52 1.33 -11.45
CA GLU A 185 -9.39 2.72 -11.91
C GLU A 185 -8.17 3.43 -11.31
N ASN A 186 -7.84 3.17 -10.04
CA ASN A 186 -6.64 3.75 -9.42
C ASN A 186 -5.34 3.24 -10.09
N ALA A 187 -5.31 1.97 -10.49
CA ALA A 187 -4.18 1.41 -11.23
C ALA A 187 -4.08 2.03 -12.63
N ALA A 188 -5.23 2.24 -13.30
CA ALA A 188 -5.26 2.89 -14.60
C ALA A 188 -4.81 4.36 -14.54
N GLU A 189 -5.21 5.10 -13.50
CA GLU A 189 -4.73 6.47 -13.28
C GLU A 189 -3.22 6.51 -13.02
N LEU A 190 -2.72 5.67 -12.11
CA LEU A 190 -1.31 5.66 -11.72
C LEU A 190 -0.39 5.29 -12.90
N TYR A 191 -0.73 4.22 -13.62
CA TYR A 191 0.09 3.65 -14.69
C TYR A 191 -0.31 4.11 -16.09
N ASN A 192 -1.26 5.05 -16.19
CA ASN A 192 -1.77 5.59 -17.45
C ASN A 192 -2.30 4.50 -18.41
N PHE A 193 -3.11 3.58 -17.90
CA PHE A 193 -3.76 2.56 -18.72
C PHE A 193 -5.01 3.10 -19.41
N ASP A 194 -5.18 2.70 -20.67
CA ASP A 194 -6.35 3.03 -21.47
C ASP A 194 -7.52 2.11 -21.10
N LEU A 195 -8.42 2.62 -20.26
CA LEU A 195 -9.59 1.88 -19.78
C LEU A 195 -10.52 1.43 -20.92
N GLU A 196 -10.63 2.19 -22.02
CA GLU A 196 -11.46 1.79 -23.16
C GLU A 196 -10.88 0.57 -23.87
N LYS A 197 -9.56 0.49 -24.01
CA LYS A 197 -8.88 -0.70 -24.55
C LYS A 197 -8.97 -1.90 -23.62
N LEU A 198 -8.99 -1.69 -22.29
CA LEU A 198 -9.09 -2.76 -21.31
C LEU A 198 -10.53 -3.25 -21.08
N ARG A 199 -11.53 -2.41 -21.36
CA ARG A 199 -12.96 -2.69 -21.10
C ARG A 199 -13.44 -4.04 -21.66
N PRO A 200 -13.09 -4.47 -22.90
CA PRO A 200 -13.50 -5.78 -23.39
C PRO A 200 -12.94 -6.95 -22.55
N LEU A 201 -11.69 -6.85 -22.10
CA LEU A 201 -11.05 -7.87 -21.26
C LEU A 201 -11.64 -7.86 -19.84
N ALA A 202 -11.86 -6.67 -19.28
CA ALA A 202 -12.52 -6.53 -17.97
C ALA A 202 -13.94 -7.12 -17.99
N ASN A 203 -14.71 -6.90 -19.06
CA ASN A 203 -16.04 -7.50 -19.21
C ASN A 203 -15.99 -9.03 -19.35
N GLN A 204 -14.91 -9.58 -19.92
CA GLN A 204 -14.77 -11.02 -20.13
C GLN A 204 -14.22 -11.76 -18.90
N TYR A 205 -13.28 -11.16 -18.18
CA TYR A 205 -12.50 -11.84 -17.13
C TYR A 205 -12.62 -11.21 -15.75
N GLY A 206 -13.13 -9.98 -15.65
CA GLY A 206 -13.28 -9.27 -14.39
C GLY A 206 -14.48 -9.77 -13.58
N PRO A 207 -14.47 -9.55 -12.25
CA PRO A 207 -15.63 -9.82 -11.41
C PRO A 207 -16.76 -8.84 -11.73
N THR A 208 -18.00 -9.30 -11.61
CA THR A 208 -19.19 -8.45 -11.73
C THR A 208 -19.62 -7.91 -10.37
N PRO A 209 -20.32 -6.76 -10.30
CA PRO A 209 -20.90 -6.26 -9.05
C PRO A 209 -21.75 -7.32 -8.34
N SER A 210 -22.62 -8.02 -9.08
CA SER A 210 -23.48 -9.07 -8.53
C SER A 210 -22.73 -10.24 -7.90
N GLN A 211 -21.52 -10.56 -8.38
CA GLN A 211 -20.71 -11.60 -7.75
C GLN A 211 -20.07 -11.10 -6.45
N LEU A 212 -19.66 -9.83 -6.40
CA LEU A 212 -19.00 -9.24 -5.23
C LEU A 212 -19.99 -8.85 -4.13
N ASP A 213 -21.24 -8.55 -4.48
CA ASP A 213 -22.31 -8.27 -3.51
C ASP A 213 -22.69 -9.50 -2.67
N GLN A 214 -22.32 -10.70 -3.13
CA GLN A 214 -22.56 -11.94 -2.40
C GLN A 214 -21.33 -12.30 -1.56
N PRO A 215 -21.40 -12.19 -0.22
CA PRO A 215 -20.29 -12.62 0.63
C PRO A 215 -19.98 -14.09 0.39
N LEU A 216 -18.71 -14.48 0.56
CA LEU A 216 -18.31 -15.88 0.47
C LEU A 216 -18.78 -16.62 1.72
N ALA A 217 -19.62 -17.64 1.57
CA ALA A 217 -19.97 -18.51 2.69
C ALA A 217 -18.75 -19.33 3.13
N ARG A 218 -18.70 -19.69 4.41
CA ARG A 218 -17.57 -20.42 4.99
C ARG A 218 -17.33 -21.77 4.29
N GLU A 219 -18.42 -22.43 3.91
CA GLU A 219 -18.43 -23.74 3.26
C GLU A 219 -17.95 -23.66 1.80
N GLU A 220 -17.97 -22.47 1.20
CA GLU A 220 -17.46 -22.20 -0.15
C GLU A 220 -15.96 -21.89 -0.18
N ILE A 221 -15.30 -21.72 0.98
CA ILE A 221 -13.85 -21.44 1.03
C ILE A 221 -13.08 -22.66 0.48
N PRO A 222 -12.23 -22.47 -0.55
CA PRO A 222 -11.48 -23.59 -1.13
C PRO A 222 -10.54 -24.25 -0.13
N VAL A 223 -10.63 -25.57 -0.01
CA VAL A 223 -9.88 -26.37 0.99
C VAL A 223 -8.37 -26.36 0.77
N ASP A 224 -7.95 -26.18 -0.48
CA ASP A 224 -6.56 -26.14 -0.92
C ASP A 224 -6.01 -24.71 -1.02
N ALA A 225 -6.80 -23.68 -0.71
CA ALA A 225 -6.30 -22.31 -0.66
C ALA A 225 -5.23 -22.15 0.44
N THR A 226 -4.08 -21.59 0.07
CA THR A 226 -2.95 -21.36 0.99
C THR A 226 -2.91 -19.96 1.57
N GLY A 227 -3.55 -18.99 0.88
CA GLY A 227 -3.52 -17.58 1.25
C GLY A 227 -4.01 -17.32 2.68
N VAL A 228 -3.32 -16.38 3.36
CA VAL A 228 -3.57 -16.03 4.76
C VAL A 228 -5.01 -15.59 4.97
N ILE A 229 -5.60 -14.90 3.99
CA ILE A 229 -6.98 -14.43 4.04
C ILE A 229 -7.99 -15.58 4.21
N PHE A 230 -7.81 -16.68 3.48
CA PHE A 230 -8.70 -17.85 3.55
C PHE A 230 -8.53 -18.58 4.88
N ARG A 231 -7.29 -18.73 5.35
CA ARG A 231 -6.99 -19.34 6.65
C ARG A 231 -7.63 -18.53 7.77
N ASN A 232 -7.49 -17.21 7.77
CA ASN A 232 -8.11 -16.34 8.77
C ASN A 232 -9.64 -16.44 8.74
N ALA A 233 -10.27 -16.46 7.56
CA ALA A 233 -11.71 -16.63 7.45
C ALA A 233 -12.20 -17.99 8.01
N LEU A 234 -11.38 -19.03 7.90
CA LEU A 234 -11.67 -20.35 8.48
C LEU A 234 -11.44 -20.40 10.00
N PHE A 235 -10.53 -19.63 10.58
CA PHE A 235 -10.17 -19.77 12.01
C PHE A 235 -10.64 -18.64 12.93
N ASN A 236 -10.97 -17.43 12.42
CA ASN A 236 -11.21 -16.24 13.24
C ASN A 236 -12.68 -15.83 13.42
N GLN A 237 -13.66 -16.61 12.92
CA GLN A 237 -15.05 -16.34 13.29
C GLN A 237 -15.35 -16.92 14.68
N PRO A 238 -16.01 -16.18 15.59
CA PRO A 238 -16.42 -16.73 16.87
C PRO A 238 -17.27 -17.96 16.60
N SER A 239 -16.91 -19.08 17.25
CA SER A 239 -17.79 -20.24 17.33
C SER A 239 -19.16 -19.74 17.78
N GLU A 240 -20.19 -19.95 16.96
CA GLU A 240 -21.57 -19.77 17.41
C GLU A 240 -21.73 -20.59 18.70
N GLY A 241 -21.85 -19.89 19.82
CA GLY A 241 -22.09 -20.44 21.15
C GLY A 241 -23.48 -20.05 21.61
#